data_AF-A0A1F5GBF9-F1
#
_entry.id   AF-A0A1F5GBF9-F1
#
_cell.length_a   1.000
_cell.length_b   1.000
_cell.length_c   1.000
_cell.angle_alpha   90.00
_cell.angle_beta   90.00
_cell.angle_gamma   90.00
#
_symmetry.space_group_name_H-M   'P 1'
#
loop_
_entity.id
_entity.type
_entity.pdbx_description
1 polymer ?
#
loop_
_entity_poly.entity_id
_entity_poly.type
_entity_poly.pdbx_seq_one_letter_code
_entity_poly.pdbx_strand_id
1 'polypeptide(L)'
;MKISIKTSKNKEIVDITEKVEEVLSEQNIKNGVCNIHLTHTTAALTTADLDPGTDEDLSTAFEAIVPKLVWRHPHDPAHTPDHIASALIGTSISIPFENKKLILGSWQRIILAEFAGPRERTMVITLLS
;
A
#
# COMPACT_ATOMS: atom_id res chain seq x y z
N MET A 1 -15.18 -5.69 0.28
CA MET A 1 -15.44 -4.31 -0.20
C MET A 1 -14.31 -3.88 -1.12
N LYS A 2 -14.45 -2.80 -1.91
CA LYS A 2 -13.38 -2.28 -2.76
C LYS A 2 -13.19 -0.79 -2.53
N ILE A 3 -11.94 -0.34 -2.53
CA ILE A 3 -11.58 1.08 -2.55
C ILE A 3 -10.61 1.35 -3.71
N SER A 4 -10.68 2.56 -4.27
CA SER A 4 -9.75 3.05 -5.29
C SER A 4 -9.00 4.28 -4.78
N ILE A 5 -7.70 4.34 -5.06
CA ILE A 5 -6.82 5.47 -4.77
C ILE A 5 -6.22 5.94 -6.09
N LYS A 6 -6.29 7.24 -6.37
CA LYS A 6 -5.66 7.84 -7.55
C LYS A 6 -4.30 8.39 -7.16
N THR A 7 -3.26 7.92 -7.82
CA THR A 7 -1.88 8.43 -7.68
C THR A 7 -1.63 9.50 -8.73
N SER A 8 -0.82 10.49 -8.36
CA SER A 8 -0.55 11.71 -9.12
C SER A 8 0.88 11.78 -9.69
N LYS A 9 1.81 10.99 -9.12
CA LYS A 9 3.22 10.96 -9.52
C LYS A 9 3.60 9.57 -10.05
N ASN A 10 4.76 9.47 -10.71
CA ASN A 10 5.33 8.17 -11.11
C ASN A 10 5.63 7.27 -9.89
N LYS A 11 6.17 7.89 -8.85
CA LYS A 11 6.49 7.28 -7.56
C LYS A 11 5.83 8.13 -6.48
N GLU A 12 5.08 7.51 -5.59
CA GLU A 12 4.27 8.23 -4.61
C GLU A 12 4.01 7.33 -3.40
N ILE A 13 4.09 7.92 -2.20
CA ILE A 13 3.58 7.29 -1.00
C ILE A 13 2.27 7.98 -0.64
N VAL A 14 1.21 7.20 -0.47
CA VAL A 14 -0.12 7.70 -0.12
C VAL A 14 -0.55 7.08 1.19
N ASP A 15 -0.87 7.91 2.19
CA ASP A 15 -1.54 7.45 3.41
C ASP A 15 -2.99 7.08 3.07
N ILE A 16 -3.36 5.83 3.35
CA ILE A 16 -4.71 5.30 3.13
C ILE A 16 -5.43 4.97 4.43
N THR A 17 -4.86 5.32 5.58
CA THR A 17 -5.36 4.96 6.91
C THR A 17 -6.81 5.42 7.09
N GLU A 18 -7.08 6.71 6.89
CA GLU A 18 -8.42 7.28 7.05
C GLU A 18 -9.42 6.64 6.07
N LYS A 19 -9.00 6.36 4.84
CA LYS A 19 -9.84 5.71 3.83
C LYS A 19 -10.28 4.31 4.25
N VAL A 20 -9.40 3.56 4.90
CA VAL A 20 -9.71 2.23 5.42
C VAL A 20 -10.64 2.35 6.64
N GLU A 21 -10.42 3.31 7.53
CA GLU A 21 -11.29 3.54 8.68
C GLU A 21 -12.70 3.99 8.27
N GLU A 22 -12.84 4.80 7.21
CA GLU A 22 -14.13 5.14 6.61
C GLU A 22 -14.91 3.87 6.26
N VAL A 23 -14.26 2.91 5.58
CA VAL A 23 -14.88 1.63 5.21
C VAL A 23 -15.31 0.85 6.45
N LEU A 24 -14.48 0.79 7.49
CA LEU A 24 -14.82 0.11 8.76
C LEU A 24 -16.03 0.76 9.46
N SER A 25 -16.12 2.10 9.40
CA SER A 25 -17.20 2.86 10.05
C SER A 25 -18.59 2.45 9.54
N GLU A 26 -18.68 2.14 8.25
CA GLU A 26 -19.90 1.74 7.54
C GLU A 26 -20.33 0.29 7.82
N GLN A 27 -19.47 -0.55 8.40
CA GLN A 27 -19.78 -1.96 8.63
C GLN A 27 -20.46 -2.22 9.99
N ASN A 28 -21.19 -3.33 10.10
CA ASN A 28 -21.80 -3.75 11.37
C ASN A 28 -20.84 -4.49 12.31
N ILE A 29 -19.71 -4.97 11.78
CA ILE A 29 -18.67 -5.66 12.56
C ILE A 29 -17.89 -4.62 13.36
N LYS A 30 -17.78 -4.81 14.68
CA LYS A 30 -17.09 -3.85 15.56
C LYS A 30 -15.62 -4.18 15.80
N ASN A 31 -15.28 -5.46 15.86
CA ASN A 31 -13.95 -5.94 16.19
C ASN A 31 -13.57 -7.10 15.25
N GLY A 32 -12.28 -7.25 14.96
CA GLY A 32 -11.78 -8.32 14.12
C GLY A 32 -10.44 -7.99 13.47
N VAL A 33 -10.18 -8.58 12.31
CA VAL A 33 -9.02 -8.31 11.45
C VAL A 33 -9.50 -7.73 10.12
N CYS A 34 -8.90 -6.60 9.74
CA CYS A 34 -9.09 -5.96 8.44
C CYS A 34 -7.92 -6.35 7.53
N ASN A 35 -8.20 -7.16 6.51
CA ASN A 35 -7.24 -7.47 5.46
C ASN A 35 -7.47 -6.56 4.25
N ILE A 36 -6.40 -5.91 3.78
CA ILE A 36 -6.39 -5.05 2.60
C ILE A 36 -5.49 -5.72 1.56
N HIS A 37 -6.03 -6.04 0.39
CA HIS A 37 -5.30 -6.67 -0.70
C HIS A 37 -5.31 -5.78 -1.95
N LEU A 38 -4.14 -5.34 -2.39
CA LEU A 38 -3.93 -4.58 -3.61
C LEU A 38 -3.92 -5.51 -4.83
N THR A 39 -4.79 -5.26 -5.80
CA THR A 39 -4.90 -6.10 -7.01
C THR A 39 -3.95 -5.68 -8.13
N HIS A 40 -2.77 -5.19 -7.78
CA HIS A 40 -1.79 -4.59 -8.68
C HIS A 40 -0.38 -5.09 -8.33
N THR A 41 0.48 -5.24 -9.34
CA THR A 41 1.82 -5.83 -9.20
C THR A 41 2.96 -4.81 -9.27
N THR A 42 2.66 -3.51 -9.36
CA THR A 42 3.64 -2.40 -9.42
C THR A 42 3.37 -1.34 -8.37
N ALA A 43 2.70 -1.74 -7.29
CA ALA A 43 2.51 -0.95 -6.09
C ALA A 43 2.46 -1.91 -4.90
N ALA A 44 2.62 -1.42 -3.68
CA ALA A 44 2.67 -2.24 -2.48
C ALA A 44 1.85 -1.63 -1.34
N LEU A 45 1.55 -2.47 -0.35
CA LEU A 45 0.93 -2.06 0.91
C LEU A 45 1.87 -2.39 2.06
N THR A 46 2.09 -1.42 2.93
CA THR A 46 2.86 -1.62 4.16
C THR A 46 2.42 -0.59 5.20
N THR A 47 3.09 -0.58 6.36
CA THR A 47 2.98 0.51 7.31
C THR A 47 4.26 1.30 7.41
N ALA A 48 4.14 2.60 7.63
CA ALA A 48 5.27 3.49 7.87
C ALA A 48 4.89 4.60 8.84
N ASP A 49 5.91 5.31 9.32
CA ASP A 49 5.77 6.63 9.91
C ASP A 49 5.82 7.67 8.79
N LEU A 50 4.95 8.69 8.88
CA LEU A 50 4.81 9.71 7.86
C LEU A 50 4.82 11.10 8.50
N ASP A 51 5.90 11.82 8.23
CA ASP A 51 6.01 13.26 8.37
C ASP A 51 6.30 13.89 7.00
N PRO A 52 6.10 15.21 6.82
CA PRO A 52 6.45 15.89 5.57
C PRO A 52 7.90 15.60 5.15
N GLY A 53 8.08 14.98 3.98
CA GLY A 53 9.39 14.61 3.43
C GLY A 53 9.80 13.15 3.68
N THR A 54 9.26 12.49 4.71
CA THR A 54 9.53 11.05 4.96
C THR A 54 8.94 10.17 3.86
N ASP A 55 7.88 10.64 3.19
CA ASP A 55 7.30 10.00 2.01
C ASP A 55 8.31 9.90 0.84
N GLU A 56 9.09 10.95 0.61
CA GLU A 56 10.13 10.97 -0.44
C GLU A 56 11.32 10.08 -0.06
N ASP A 57 11.72 10.09 1.21
CA ASP A 57 12.78 9.20 1.72
C ASP A 57 12.39 7.72 1.60
N LEU A 58 11.16 7.37 1.96
CA LEU A 58 10.61 6.01 1.81
C LEU A 58 10.60 5.60 0.34
N SER A 59 10.10 6.46 -0.55
CA SER A 59 10.10 6.17 -1.99
C SER A 59 11.52 5.92 -2.51
N THR A 60 12.48 6.76 -2.10
CA THR A 60 13.88 6.61 -2.50
C THR A 60 14.49 5.32 -1.96
N ALA A 61 14.22 4.96 -0.71
CA ALA A 61 14.71 3.74 -0.09
C ALA A 61 14.13 2.48 -0.77
N PHE A 62 12.85 2.48 -1.13
CA PHE A 62 12.21 1.38 -1.85
C PHE A 62 12.77 1.18 -3.26
N GLU A 63 13.26 2.23 -3.92
CA GLU A 63 13.98 2.07 -5.18
C GLU A 63 15.39 1.53 -4.96
N ALA A 64 16.08 2.02 -3.92
CA ALA A 64 17.46 1.65 -3.63
C ALA A 64 17.63 0.18 -3.22
N ILE A 65 16.61 -0.44 -2.61
CA ILE A 65 16.64 -1.86 -2.23
C ILE A 65 16.53 -2.79 -3.46
N VAL A 66 16.00 -2.31 -4.59
CA VAL A 66 15.86 -3.13 -5.79
C VAL A 66 17.23 -3.33 -6.45
N PRO A 67 17.66 -4.59 -6.69
CA PRO A 67 18.94 -4.86 -7.34
C PRO A 67 19.04 -4.21 -8.72
N LYS A 68 20.18 -3.58 -9.03
CA LYS A 68 20.46 -3.04 -10.37
C LYS A 68 20.94 -4.16 -11.30
N LEU A 69 20.01 -4.88 -11.91
CA LEU A 69 20.28 -6.01 -12.80
C LEU A 69 19.85 -5.73 -14.24
N VAL A 70 20.37 -6.53 -15.18
CA VAL A 70 19.83 -6.58 -16.54
C VAL A 70 18.61 -7.48 -16.54
N TRP A 71 17.43 -6.87 -16.60
CA TRP A 71 16.16 -7.57 -16.56
C TRP A 71 15.81 -8.18 -17.92
N ARG A 72 15.16 -9.36 -17.90
CA ARG A 72 14.77 -10.11 -19.11
C ARG A 72 13.28 -10.04 -19.41
N HIS A 73 12.52 -9.26 -18.65
CA HIS A 73 11.05 -9.32 -18.69
C HIS A 73 10.54 -9.11 -20.12
N PRO A 74 9.82 -10.08 -20.72
CA PRO A 74 9.55 -10.09 -22.16
C PRO A 74 8.63 -8.96 -22.64
N HIS A 75 7.82 -8.39 -21.75
CA HIS A 75 6.94 -7.29 -22.08
C HIS A 75 7.67 -5.95 -22.00
N ASP A 76 8.20 -5.62 -20.82
CA ASP A 76 9.01 -4.43 -20.62
C ASP A 76 10.05 -4.65 -19.49
N PRO A 77 11.33 -4.83 -19.83
CA PRO A 77 12.40 -4.92 -18.84
C PRO A 77 12.48 -3.71 -17.91
N ALA A 78 12.11 -2.51 -18.36
CA ALA A 78 12.22 -1.27 -17.58
C ALA A 78 11.25 -1.23 -16.40
N HIS A 79 10.14 -1.97 -16.45
CA HIS A 79 9.14 -2.05 -15.37
C HIS A 79 9.45 -3.16 -14.35
N THR A 80 10.42 -4.02 -14.64
CA THR A 80 10.79 -5.12 -13.73
C THR A 80 11.14 -4.63 -12.32
N PRO A 81 11.89 -3.52 -12.13
CA PRO A 81 12.16 -2.99 -10.80
C PRO A 81 10.91 -2.73 -9.96
N ASP A 82 9.85 -2.21 -10.57
CA ASP A 82 8.60 -1.87 -9.89
C ASP A 82 7.87 -3.13 -9.38
N HIS A 83 7.93 -4.20 -10.17
CA HIS A 83 7.44 -5.51 -9.78
C HIS A 83 8.26 -6.12 -8.64
N ILE A 84 9.57 -5.96 -8.67
CA ILE A 84 10.45 -6.46 -7.60
C ILE A 84 10.22 -5.71 -6.30
N ALA A 85 10.12 -4.37 -6.34
CA ALA A 85 9.79 -3.57 -5.16
C ALA A 85 8.44 -4.00 -4.57
N SER A 86 7.41 -4.14 -5.41
CA SER A 86 6.08 -4.61 -5.01
C SER A 86 6.13 -6.00 -4.37
N ALA A 87 6.88 -6.94 -4.95
CA ALA A 87 6.99 -8.30 -4.44
C ALA A 87 7.77 -8.39 -3.12
N LEU A 88 8.78 -7.55 -2.92
CA LEU A 88 9.57 -7.51 -1.68
C LEU A 88 8.79 -6.94 -0.50
N ILE A 89 7.97 -5.90 -0.75
CA ILE A 89 7.18 -5.23 0.29
C ILE A 89 5.88 -5.99 0.57
N GLY A 90 5.21 -6.43 -0.50
CA GLY A 90 3.95 -7.17 -0.45
C GLY A 90 2.75 -6.35 -0.91
N THR A 91 1.74 -7.06 -1.40
CA THR A 91 0.48 -6.47 -1.88
C THR A 91 -0.66 -6.63 -0.88
N SER A 92 -0.37 -7.04 0.35
CA SER A 92 -1.39 -7.28 1.37
C SER A 92 -0.91 -6.94 2.76
N ILE A 93 -1.83 -6.41 3.55
CA ILE A 93 -1.61 -6.16 4.98
C ILE A 93 -2.88 -6.52 5.75
N SER A 94 -2.71 -7.13 6.92
CA SER A 94 -3.79 -7.49 7.83
C SER A 94 -3.58 -6.79 9.16
N ILE A 95 -4.54 -5.97 9.58
CA ILE A 95 -4.45 -5.16 10.80
C ILE A 95 -5.69 -5.42 11.67
N PRO A 96 -5.52 -5.72 12.97
CA PRO A 96 -6.65 -5.84 13.88
C PRO A 96 -7.36 -4.49 14.05
N PHE A 97 -8.66 -4.53 14.33
CA PHE A 97 -9.47 -3.36 14.62
C PHE A 97 -10.39 -3.61 15.81
N GLU A 98 -10.64 -2.56 16.59
CA GLU A 98 -11.56 -2.57 17.72
C GLU A 98 -12.43 -1.31 17.68
N ASN A 99 -13.71 -1.44 18.00
CA ASN A 99 -14.69 -0.35 17.93
C ASN A 99 -14.67 0.39 16.58
N LYS A 100 -14.48 -0.37 15.49
CA LYS A 100 -14.36 0.13 14.10
C LYS A 100 -13.16 1.04 13.83
N LYS A 101 -12.14 1.04 14.70
CA LYS A 101 -10.88 1.76 14.54
C LYS A 101 -9.73 0.78 14.40
N LEU A 102 -8.80 1.07 13.50
CA LEU A 102 -7.62 0.22 13.31
C LEU A 102 -6.75 0.30 14.57
N ILE A 103 -6.25 -0.84 15.03
CA ILE A 103 -5.28 -0.89 16.13
C ILE A 103 -3.89 -0.68 15.51
N LEU A 104 -3.39 0.54 15.62
CA LEU A 104 -2.12 0.99 15.07
C LEU A 104 -1.25 1.58 16.20
N GLY A 105 0.07 1.50 16.05
CA GLY A 105 0.98 2.30 16.88
C GLY A 105 0.77 3.79 16.64
N SER A 106 1.21 4.65 17.57
CA SER A 106 1.02 6.11 17.50
C SER A 106 1.54 6.74 16.21
N TRP A 107 2.59 6.16 15.64
CA TRP A 107 3.27 6.61 14.42
C TRP A 107 2.97 5.72 13.22
N GLN A 108 2.11 4.72 13.36
CA GLN A 108 1.90 3.73 12.31
C GLN A 108 0.76 4.18 11.40
N ARG A 109 1.07 4.42 10.12
CA ARG A 109 0.11 4.67 9.04
C ARG A 109 0.08 3.49 8.09
N ILE A 110 -1.08 3.21 7.51
CA ILE A 110 -1.20 2.27 6.38
C ILE A 110 -0.92 3.05 5.11
N ILE A 111 0.08 2.63 4.34
CA ILE A 111 0.50 3.33 3.14
C ILE A 111 0.35 2.47 1.89
N LEU A 112 -0.02 3.12 0.79
CA LEU A 112 0.14 2.63 -0.57
C LEU A 112 1.45 3.20 -1.13
N ALA A 113 2.40 2.33 -1.47
CA ALA A 113 3.61 2.70 -2.18
C ALA A 113 3.42 2.46 -3.68
N GLU A 114 3.35 3.54 -4.46
CA GLU A 114 3.22 3.54 -5.92
C GLU A 114 4.60 3.53 -6.57
N PHE A 115 4.81 2.62 -7.53
CA PHE A 115 6.06 2.52 -8.26
C PHE A 115 5.92 2.78 -9.77
N ALA A 116 4.72 2.87 -10.32
CA ALA A 116 4.50 3.03 -11.75
C ALA A 116 3.27 3.89 -12.06
N GLY A 117 3.09 4.98 -11.31
CA GLY A 117 2.00 5.94 -11.46
C GLY A 117 2.21 6.93 -12.63
N PRO A 118 1.34 7.94 -12.80
CA PRO A 118 0.06 8.11 -12.12
C PRO A 118 -0.95 7.07 -12.59
N ARG A 119 -1.66 6.43 -11.66
CA ARG A 119 -2.65 5.37 -11.93
C ARG A 119 -3.77 5.38 -10.90
N GLU A 120 -4.88 4.73 -11.24
CA GLU A 120 -5.85 4.34 -10.23
C GLU A 120 -5.51 2.94 -9.70
N ARG A 121 -5.30 2.83 -8.38
CA ARG A 121 -4.99 1.59 -7.68
C ARG A 121 -6.22 1.12 -6.92
N THR A 122 -6.53 -0.16 -7.05
CA THR A 122 -7.72 -0.78 -6.46
C THR A 122 -7.30 -1.78 -5.40
N MET A 123 -7.94 -1.69 -4.24
CA MET A 123 -7.74 -2.61 -3.13
C MET A 123 -9.05 -3.28 -2.75
N VAL A 124 -8.97 -4.55 -2.39
CA VAL A 124 -10.06 -5.35 -1.85
C VAL A 124 -9.88 -5.43 -0.33
N ILE A 125 -10.93 -5.04 0.39
CA ILE A 125 -10.98 -5.12 1.86
C ILE A 125 -11.86 -6.30 2.26
N THR A 126 -11.34 -7.14 3.15
CA THR A 126 -12.04 -8.28 3.76
C THR A 126 -11.95 -8.16 5.27
N LEU A 127 -13.08 -8.30 5.96
CA LEU A 127 -13.13 -8.34 7.42
C LEU A 127 -13.31 -9.77 7.89
N LEU A 128 -12.55 -10.15 8.91
CA LEU A 128 -12.60 -11.45 9.57
C LEU A 128 -12.89 -11.18 11.05
N SER A 129 -13.85 -11.90 11.64
CA SER A 129 -14.28 -11.73 13.04
C SER A 129 -14.41 -13.07 13.74
#